data_AF-A0A848FJ81-F1
#
_entry.id   AF-A0A848FJ81-F1
#
_cell.length_a   1.000
_cell.length_b   1.000
_cell.length_c   1.000
_cell.angle_alpha   90.00
_cell.angle_beta   90.00
_cell.angle_gamma   90.00
#
_symmetry.space_group_name_H-M   'P 1'
#
loop_
_entity.id
_entity.type
_entity.pdbx_description
1 polymer ?
#
loop_
_entity_poly.entity_id
_entity_poly.type
_entity_poly.pdbx_seq_one_letter_code
_entity_poly.pdbx_strand_id
1 'polypeptide(L)'
;MVSNGVAPVVAVSVALALGGCAGKPPPPPPPTLVVGSIEAAADLNPSISRRPSPLLVRVYELKSATAFNNADFVSLYQRDQAELGADLVAREEFMLAPGSSRPIERTLAPEVRFIGVLGAFRDLEHATWRSVLPVEPNRTQQVRIQAQGLRLAATVQVQPPQPQGKKR
;
A
#
# COMPACT_ATOMS: atom_id res chain seq x y z
N MET A 1 29.13 79.02 46.09
CA MET A 1 27.87 78.40 46.55
C MET A 1 27.50 77.31 45.54
N VAL A 2 27.46 76.06 46.03
CA VAL A 2 26.78 74.84 45.51
C VAL A 2 26.95 74.50 44.01
N SER A 3 27.79 73.52 43.61
CA SER A 3 27.74 72.05 43.80
C SER A 3 26.66 71.32 42.97
N ASN A 4 27.12 70.21 42.35
CA ASN A 4 26.45 68.97 41.90
C ASN A 4 26.66 68.74 40.38
N GLY A 5 27.37 67.72 39.90
CA GLY A 5 27.64 66.38 40.43
C GLY A 5 26.70 65.39 39.75
N VAL A 6 27.11 64.77 38.64
CA VAL A 6 26.34 63.71 37.97
C VAL A 6 27.26 62.54 37.63
N ALA A 7 26.94 61.38 38.20
CA ALA A 7 27.71 60.14 38.16
C ALA A 7 27.52 59.36 36.84
N PRO A 8 28.44 58.45 36.46
CA PRO A 8 28.28 57.60 35.28
C PRO A 8 27.38 56.40 35.61
N VAL A 9 26.37 56.16 34.77
CA VAL A 9 25.52 54.97 34.85
C VAL A 9 26.24 53.81 34.15
N VAL A 10 26.69 52.82 34.91
CA VAL A 10 27.23 51.57 34.39
C VAL A 10 26.06 50.64 34.05
N ALA A 11 25.80 50.44 32.76
CA ALA A 11 24.79 49.51 32.27
C ALA A 11 25.36 48.08 32.24
N VAL A 12 25.01 47.26 33.23
CA VAL A 12 25.32 45.82 33.25
C VAL A 12 24.35 45.10 32.33
N SER A 13 24.83 44.66 31.16
CA SER A 13 24.07 43.84 30.21
C SER A 13 24.15 42.37 30.63
N VAL A 14 23.07 41.84 31.21
CA VAL A 14 22.92 40.41 31.50
C VAL A 14 22.52 39.69 30.21
N ALA A 15 23.48 39.01 29.59
CA ALA A 15 23.21 38.12 28.45
C ALA A 15 22.57 36.82 28.97
N LEU A 16 21.23 36.74 28.91
CA LEU A 16 20.51 35.47 29.08
C LEU A 16 20.80 34.56 27.87
N ALA A 17 21.71 33.60 28.05
CA ALA A 17 21.90 32.51 27.12
C ALA A 17 20.73 31.52 27.24
N LEU A 18 19.71 31.70 26.40
CA LEU A 18 18.66 30.69 26.18
C LEU A 18 19.28 29.49 25.45
N GLY A 19 19.79 28.54 26.23
CA GLY A 19 20.16 27.20 25.75
C GLY A 19 18.90 26.44 25.34
N GLY A 20 18.40 26.70 24.13
CA GLY A 20 17.34 25.91 23.51
C GLY A 20 17.90 24.53 23.17
N CYS A 21 17.53 23.52 23.94
CA CYS A 21 17.74 22.12 23.58
C CYS A 21 16.91 21.81 22.33
N ALA A 22 17.46 22.06 21.14
CA ALA A 22 16.90 21.55 19.89
C ALA A 22 17.09 20.04 19.86
N GLY A 23 16.16 19.29 20.48
CA GLY A 23 16.08 17.85 20.33
C GLY A 23 15.88 17.50 18.86
N LYS A 24 16.62 16.50 18.35
CA LYS A 24 16.46 16.04 16.96
C LYS A 24 14.98 15.66 16.72
N PRO A 25 14.38 16.09 15.59
CA PRO A 25 13.03 15.67 15.26
C PRO A 25 12.96 14.14 15.22
N PRO A 26 11.81 13.56 15.61
CA PRO A 26 11.64 12.11 15.57
C PRO A 26 11.87 11.59 14.14
N PRO A 27 12.43 10.38 13.99
CA PRO A 27 12.61 9.80 12.67
C PRO A 27 11.25 9.65 11.97
N PRO A 28 11.21 9.77 10.63
CA PRO A 28 9.98 9.57 9.88
C PRO A 28 9.45 8.14 10.11
N PRO A 29 8.13 7.95 10.03
CA PRO A 29 7.54 6.63 10.18
C PRO A 29 8.04 5.70 9.06
N PRO A 30 8.14 4.39 9.32
CA PRO A 30 8.54 3.43 8.29
C PRO A 30 7.53 3.41 7.12
N PRO A 31 7.95 2.99 5.93
CA PRO A 31 7.05 2.85 4.78
C PRO A 31 6.03 1.72 4.97
N THR A 32 4.93 1.80 4.23
CA THR A 32 4.01 0.67 4.04
C THR A 32 4.58 -0.24 2.95
N LEU A 33 4.93 -1.48 3.28
CA LEU A 33 5.56 -2.42 2.35
C LEU A 33 4.69 -3.67 2.18
N VAL A 34 4.33 -3.98 0.95
CA VAL A 34 3.74 -5.26 0.56
C VAL A 34 4.83 -6.14 -0.03
N VAL A 35 4.98 -7.35 0.51
CA VAL A 35 5.86 -8.41 0.00
C VAL A 35 5.04 -9.69 -0.18
N GLY A 36 5.41 -10.59 -1.09
CA GLY A 36 4.79 -11.91 -1.19
C GLY A 36 4.71 -12.43 -2.63
N SER A 37 3.57 -13.01 -3.02
CA SER A 37 3.43 -13.70 -4.31
C SER A 37 2.06 -13.56 -4.97
N ILE A 38 2.08 -13.64 -6.31
CA ILE A 38 0.91 -13.85 -7.17
C ILE A 38 1.06 -15.25 -7.81
N GLU A 39 0.09 -16.11 -7.54
CA GLU A 39 0.16 -17.55 -7.83
C GLU A 39 -1.03 -18.01 -8.66
N ALA A 40 -0.75 -18.86 -9.64
CA ALA A 40 -1.73 -19.52 -10.47
C ALA A 40 -1.64 -21.04 -10.27
N ALA A 41 -2.75 -21.67 -9.94
CA ALA A 41 -2.83 -23.13 -9.91
C ALA A 41 -2.74 -23.72 -11.33
N ALA A 42 -2.42 -25.01 -11.43
CA ALA A 42 -2.31 -25.70 -12.71
C ALA A 42 -3.64 -25.83 -13.46
N ASP A 43 -4.77 -25.75 -12.76
CA ASP A 43 -6.12 -25.85 -13.30
C ASP A 43 -6.76 -24.49 -13.64
N LEU A 44 -5.96 -23.42 -13.64
CA LEU A 44 -6.41 -22.04 -13.82
C LEU A 44 -7.25 -21.83 -15.09
N ASN A 45 -8.34 -21.08 -14.93
CA ASN A 45 -9.18 -20.50 -15.99
C ASN A 45 -9.49 -21.50 -17.12
N PRO A 46 -10.16 -22.63 -16.81
CA PRO A 46 -10.35 -23.70 -17.77
C PRO A 46 -11.25 -23.28 -18.94
N SER A 47 -10.93 -23.81 -20.13
CA SER A 47 -11.77 -23.75 -21.33
C SER A 47 -13.04 -24.62 -21.20
N ILE A 48 -13.96 -24.55 -22.17
CA ILE A 48 -15.18 -25.41 -22.16
C ILE A 48 -14.78 -26.89 -22.17
N SER A 49 -13.67 -27.24 -22.82
CA SER A 49 -13.08 -28.58 -22.81
C SER A 49 -12.18 -28.85 -21.59
N ARG A 50 -12.28 -28.04 -20.52
CA ARG A 50 -11.51 -28.16 -19.26
C ARG A 50 -10.00 -27.97 -19.38
N ARG A 51 -9.47 -27.57 -20.54
CA ARG A 51 -8.05 -27.21 -20.70
C ARG A 51 -7.73 -25.91 -19.95
N PRO A 52 -6.74 -25.88 -19.02
CA PRO A 52 -6.30 -24.66 -18.34
C PRO A 52 -5.84 -23.58 -19.33
N SER A 53 -6.07 -22.30 -18.99
CA SER A 53 -5.72 -21.16 -19.86
C SER A 53 -5.14 -20.00 -19.05
N PRO A 54 -4.37 -19.09 -19.67
CA PRO A 54 -3.88 -17.89 -18.98
C PRO A 54 -5.00 -17.01 -18.44
N LEU A 55 -4.70 -16.24 -17.39
CA LEU A 55 -5.60 -15.26 -16.79
C LEU A 55 -4.91 -13.89 -16.74
N LEU A 56 -5.60 -12.85 -17.20
CA LEU A 56 -5.21 -11.46 -16.90
C LEU A 56 -5.70 -11.11 -15.51
N VAL A 57 -4.79 -10.69 -14.64
CA VAL A 57 -5.05 -10.22 -13.28
C VAL A 57 -4.61 -8.77 -13.16
N ARG A 58 -5.50 -7.92 -12.64
CA ARG A 58 -5.18 -6.54 -12.27
C ARG A 58 -5.06 -6.43 -10.76
N VAL A 59 -4.01 -5.77 -10.30
CA VAL A 59 -3.84 -5.39 -8.89
C VAL A 59 -3.98 -3.88 -8.81
N TYR A 60 -4.84 -3.41 -7.90
CA TYR A 60 -5.16 -2.01 -7.69
C TYR A 60 -4.70 -1.59 -6.31
N GLU A 61 -4.05 -0.44 -6.23
CA GLU A 61 -3.80 0.27 -4.98
C GLU A 61 -4.90 1.31 -4.80
N LEU A 62 -5.64 1.21 -3.68
CA LEU A 62 -6.88 1.95 -3.47
C LEU A 62 -6.86 2.72 -2.15
N LYS A 63 -7.40 3.95 -2.18
CA LYS A 63 -7.70 4.74 -0.97
C LYS A 63 -8.92 4.20 -0.23
N SER A 64 -9.95 3.80 -0.99
CA SER A 64 -11.19 3.18 -0.50
C SER A 64 -11.57 2.00 -1.38
N ALA A 65 -12.18 0.97 -0.78
CA ALA A 65 -12.66 -0.20 -1.50
C ALA A 65 -14.12 -0.07 -1.98
N THR A 66 -14.84 0.99 -1.60
CA THR A 66 -16.30 1.08 -1.79
C THR A 66 -16.70 1.05 -3.27
N ALA A 67 -16.15 1.95 -4.09
CA ALA A 67 -16.45 1.97 -5.52
C ALA A 67 -16.04 0.66 -6.20
N PHE A 68 -14.85 0.15 -5.86
CA PHE A 68 -14.33 -1.11 -6.39
C PHE A 68 -15.22 -2.32 -6.06
N ASN A 69 -15.81 -2.37 -4.87
CA ASN A 69 -16.73 -3.44 -4.46
C ASN A 69 -18.13 -3.31 -5.07
N ASN A 70 -18.58 -2.10 -5.37
CA ASN A 70 -19.91 -1.86 -5.91
C ASN A 70 -19.95 -1.93 -7.45
N ALA A 71 -18.83 -1.68 -8.11
CA ALA A 71 -18.72 -1.71 -9.56
C ALA A 71 -18.98 -3.12 -10.13
N ASP A 72 -19.56 -3.17 -11.33
CA ASP A 72 -19.61 -4.38 -12.12
C ASP A 72 -18.26 -4.69 -12.80
N PHE A 73 -18.14 -5.87 -13.39
CA PHE A 73 -16.91 -6.28 -14.06
C PHE A 73 -16.56 -5.38 -15.25
N VAL A 74 -17.55 -4.97 -16.04
CA VAL A 74 -17.32 -4.20 -17.28
C VAL A 74 -16.80 -2.81 -16.96
N SER A 75 -17.37 -2.16 -15.95
CA SER A 75 -16.89 -0.88 -15.43
C SER A 75 -15.43 -0.97 -14.98
N LEU A 76 -15.07 -1.96 -14.17
CA LEU A 76 -13.68 -2.12 -13.72
C LEU A 76 -12.72 -2.55 -14.85
N TYR A 77 -13.17 -3.38 -15.79
CA TYR A 77 -12.30 -3.87 -16.85
C TYR A 77 -12.05 -2.83 -17.95
N GLN A 78 -13.07 -2.08 -18.33
CA GLN A 78 -12.97 -1.15 -19.46
C GLN A 78 -12.77 0.32 -19.03
N ARG A 79 -13.21 0.68 -17.82
CA ARG A 79 -13.38 2.08 -17.41
C ARG A 79 -12.98 2.34 -15.94
N ASP A 80 -12.07 1.55 -15.38
CA ASP A 80 -11.66 1.64 -13.97
C ASP A 80 -11.27 3.05 -13.51
N GLN A 81 -10.56 3.83 -14.34
CA GLN A 81 -10.19 5.19 -13.98
C GLN A 81 -11.42 6.10 -13.75
N ALA A 82 -12.46 5.94 -14.56
CA ALA A 82 -13.71 6.69 -14.43
C ALA A 82 -14.58 6.15 -13.29
N GLU A 83 -14.62 4.83 -13.13
CA GLU A 83 -15.40 4.14 -12.09
C GLU A 83 -14.86 4.42 -10.68
N LEU A 84 -13.53 4.38 -10.51
CA LEU A 84 -12.86 4.50 -9.21
C LEU A 84 -12.43 5.94 -8.89
N GLY A 85 -12.27 6.77 -9.92
CA GLY A 85 -11.93 8.19 -9.76
C GLY A 85 -10.71 8.40 -8.87
N ALA A 86 -10.90 9.20 -7.82
CA ALA A 86 -9.84 9.56 -6.88
C ALA A 86 -9.44 8.42 -5.92
N ASP A 87 -10.23 7.35 -5.82
CA ASP A 87 -9.90 6.20 -4.98
C ASP A 87 -8.84 5.30 -5.60
N LEU A 88 -8.67 5.34 -6.93
CA LEU A 88 -7.59 4.64 -7.63
C LEU A 88 -6.28 5.42 -7.49
N VAL A 89 -5.27 4.80 -6.85
CA VAL A 89 -3.92 5.35 -6.72
C VAL A 89 -3.02 4.82 -7.81
N ALA A 90 -2.99 3.50 -7.99
CA ALA A 90 -2.17 2.82 -8.98
C ALA A 90 -2.82 1.51 -9.42
N ARG A 91 -2.41 1.02 -10.59
CA ARG A 91 -2.86 -0.26 -11.16
C ARG A 91 -1.70 -0.93 -11.89
N GLU A 92 -1.56 -2.24 -11.68
CA GLU A 92 -0.62 -3.08 -12.43
C GLU A 92 -1.36 -4.30 -13.02
N GLU A 93 -0.96 -4.74 -14.21
CA GLU A 93 -1.53 -5.90 -14.88
C GLU A 93 -0.52 -7.06 -14.95
N PHE A 94 -1.01 -8.27 -14.74
CA PHE A 94 -0.25 -9.49 -14.79
C PHE A 94 -0.94 -10.51 -15.68
N MET A 95 -0.18 -11.13 -16.59
CA MET A 95 -0.64 -12.32 -17.30
C MET A 95 -0.10 -13.57 -16.59
N LEU A 96 -1.00 -14.33 -15.96
CA LEU A 96 -0.67 -15.54 -15.24
C LEU A 96 -0.86 -16.75 -16.15
N ALA A 97 0.21 -17.51 -16.36
CA ALA A 97 0.11 -18.83 -16.98
C ALA A 97 -0.31 -19.86 -15.90
N PRO A 98 -1.04 -20.93 -16.27
CA PRO A 98 -1.33 -22.03 -15.34
C PRO A 98 -0.04 -22.57 -14.68
N GLY A 99 -0.05 -22.74 -13.36
CA GLY A 99 1.09 -23.22 -12.58
C GLY A 99 2.19 -22.19 -12.31
N SER A 100 2.03 -20.94 -12.76
CA SER A 100 3.04 -19.89 -12.53
C SER A 100 2.97 -19.28 -11.13
N SER A 101 4.10 -18.78 -10.65
CA SER A 101 4.21 -17.96 -9.44
C SER A 101 5.17 -16.80 -9.69
N ARG A 102 4.83 -15.61 -9.20
CA ARG A 102 5.65 -14.41 -9.33
C ARG A 102 5.74 -13.69 -7.99
N PRO A 103 6.93 -13.20 -7.58
CA PRO A 103 7.03 -12.38 -6.39
C PRO A 103 6.38 -11.01 -6.61
N ILE A 104 5.84 -10.42 -5.55
CA ILE A 104 5.44 -9.02 -5.48
C ILE A 104 6.17 -8.35 -4.32
N GLU A 105 6.74 -7.18 -4.60
CA GLU A 105 7.35 -6.31 -3.59
C GLU A 105 7.06 -4.86 -3.98
N ARG A 106 6.32 -4.14 -3.15
CA ARG A 106 5.83 -2.78 -3.43
C ARG A 106 5.81 -1.94 -2.17
N THR A 107 6.41 -0.76 -2.25
CA THR A 107 6.20 0.31 -1.28
C THR A 107 4.97 1.09 -1.68
N LEU A 108 3.93 1.08 -0.85
CA LEU A 108 2.65 1.72 -1.15
C LEU A 108 2.70 3.22 -0.84
N ALA A 109 1.93 4.00 -1.60
CA ALA A 109 1.75 5.41 -1.30
C ALA A 109 1.04 5.61 0.06
N PRO A 110 1.32 6.71 0.79
CA PRO A 110 0.79 6.93 2.14
C PRO A 110 -0.75 6.94 2.26
N GLU A 111 -1.47 7.21 1.18
CA GLU A 111 -2.93 7.21 1.09
C GLU A 111 -3.57 5.84 0.83
N VAL A 112 -2.79 4.82 0.44
CA VAL A 112 -3.32 3.50 0.11
C VAL A 112 -3.78 2.80 1.39
N ARG A 113 -5.00 2.27 1.36
CA ARG A 113 -5.62 1.53 2.48
C ARG A 113 -6.09 0.14 2.07
N PHE A 114 -6.21 -0.12 0.77
CA PHE A 114 -6.66 -1.42 0.26
C PHE A 114 -5.86 -1.83 -0.97
N ILE A 115 -5.70 -3.14 -1.13
CA ILE A 115 -5.33 -3.76 -2.39
C ILE A 115 -6.56 -4.45 -2.96
N GLY A 116 -7.00 -4.00 -4.13
CA GLY A 116 -8.03 -4.66 -4.93
C GLY A 116 -7.40 -5.59 -5.96
N VAL A 117 -8.05 -6.69 -6.27
CA VAL A 117 -7.59 -7.62 -7.31
C VAL A 117 -8.78 -8.02 -8.18
N LEU A 118 -8.60 -7.97 -9.50
CA LEU A 118 -9.57 -8.38 -10.52
C LEU A 118 -8.93 -9.44 -11.42
N GLY A 119 -9.64 -10.55 -11.66
CA GLY A 119 -9.27 -11.59 -12.62
C GLY A 119 -10.25 -11.60 -13.78
N ALA A 120 -9.75 -11.45 -15.02
CA ALA A 120 -10.55 -11.51 -16.23
C ALA A 120 -10.79 -12.97 -16.66
N PHE A 121 -11.53 -13.73 -15.85
CA PHE A 121 -11.86 -15.12 -16.15
C PHE A 121 -12.68 -15.24 -17.42
N ARG A 122 -12.55 -16.38 -18.10
CA ARG A 122 -13.31 -16.65 -19.32
C ARG A 122 -14.80 -16.92 -19.03
N ASP A 123 -15.08 -17.53 -17.88
CA ASP A 123 -16.42 -17.83 -17.39
C ASP A 123 -16.70 -16.96 -16.17
N LEU A 124 -17.03 -15.69 -16.41
CA LEU A 124 -17.25 -14.69 -15.36
C LEU A 124 -18.48 -14.98 -14.51
N GLU A 125 -19.51 -15.59 -15.10
CA GLU A 125 -20.77 -15.90 -14.42
C GLU A 125 -20.56 -16.83 -13.22
N HIS A 126 -19.66 -17.81 -13.37
CA HIS A 126 -19.34 -18.78 -12.31
C HIS A 126 -18.09 -18.40 -11.51
N ALA A 127 -17.41 -17.31 -11.86
CA ALA A 127 -16.14 -16.95 -11.27
C ALA A 127 -16.27 -16.08 -10.00
N THR A 128 -15.40 -16.33 -9.03
CA THR A 128 -15.04 -15.31 -8.04
C THR A 128 -13.94 -14.46 -8.65
N TRP A 129 -14.31 -13.43 -9.40
CA TRP A 129 -13.38 -12.63 -10.20
C TRP A 129 -12.76 -11.45 -9.43
N ARG A 130 -13.23 -11.14 -8.22
CA ARG A 130 -12.78 -9.99 -7.41
C ARG A 130 -12.36 -10.42 -6.01
N SER A 131 -11.30 -9.80 -5.50
CA SER A 131 -10.90 -9.88 -4.09
C SER A 131 -10.35 -8.54 -3.62
N VAL A 132 -10.50 -8.22 -2.33
CA VAL A 132 -9.96 -6.99 -1.71
C VAL A 132 -9.40 -7.34 -0.33
N LEU A 133 -8.26 -6.76 0.01
CA LEU A 133 -7.68 -6.83 1.35
C LEU A 133 -7.32 -5.43 1.87
N PRO A 134 -7.47 -5.17 3.17
CA PRO A 134 -6.94 -3.96 3.78
C PRO A 134 -5.42 -4.04 3.91
N VAL A 135 -4.77 -2.88 3.97
CA VAL A 135 -3.35 -2.76 4.33
C VAL A 135 -3.18 -1.87 5.55
N GLU A 136 -2.25 -2.23 6.42
CA GLU A 136 -1.86 -1.43 7.58
C GLU A 136 -0.75 -0.44 7.18
N PRO A 137 -1.01 0.87 7.30
CA PRO A 137 0.01 1.88 7.03
C PRO A 137 1.27 1.69 7.88
N ASN A 138 2.43 1.99 7.32
CA ASN A 138 3.71 2.00 8.01
C ASN A 138 4.13 0.62 8.55
N ARG A 139 3.65 -0.45 7.91
CA ARG A 139 3.99 -1.84 8.24
C ARG A 139 4.45 -2.58 6.99
N THR A 140 5.34 -3.54 7.20
CA THR A 140 5.59 -4.60 6.22
C THR A 140 4.54 -5.69 6.39
N GLN A 141 3.99 -6.16 5.27
CA GLN A 141 2.94 -7.17 5.26
C GLN A 141 3.18 -8.17 4.13
N GLN A 142 2.91 -9.43 4.42
CA GLN A 142 2.91 -10.53 3.47
C GLN A 142 1.54 -10.59 2.77
N VAL A 143 1.53 -10.52 1.45
CA VAL A 143 0.34 -10.65 0.61
C VAL A 143 0.48 -11.88 -0.28
N ARG A 144 -0.58 -12.68 -0.35
CA ARG A 144 -0.67 -13.80 -1.28
C ARG A 144 -1.92 -13.65 -2.13
N ILE A 145 -1.73 -13.52 -3.44
CA ILE A 145 -2.82 -13.50 -4.43
C ILE A 145 -2.82 -14.84 -5.14
N GLN A 146 -3.94 -15.55 -5.12
CA GLN A 146 -4.07 -16.89 -5.68
C GLN A 146 -5.22 -16.94 -6.67
N ALA A 147 -4.96 -17.50 -7.84
CA ALA A 147 -5.96 -17.82 -8.85
C ALA A 147 -5.99 -19.33 -9.10
N GLN A 148 -7.14 -19.97 -8.85
CA GLN A 148 -7.33 -21.42 -8.99
C GLN A 148 -8.69 -21.71 -9.62
N GLY A 149 -8.73 -22.56 -10.65
CA GLY A 149 -9.96 -22.80 -11.42
C GLY A 149 -10.60 -21.47 -11.88
N LEU A 150 -11.78 -21.16 -11.35
CA LEU A 150 -12.52 -19.90 -11.60
C LEU A 150 -12.55 -18.96 -10.37
N ARG A 151 -11.60 -19.10 -9.45
CA ARG A 151 -11.58 -18.34 -8.20
C ARG A 151 -10.30 -17.53 -8.06
N LEU A 152 -10.47 -16.27 -7.69
CA LEU A 152 -9.43 -15.39 -7.20
C LEU A 152 -9.59 -15.22 -5.68
N ALA A 153 -8.48 -15.23 -4.95
CA ALA A 153 -8.44 -14.91 -3.53
C ALA A 153 -7.17 -14.14 -3.21
N ALA A 154 -7.26 -13.16 -2.30
CA ALA A 154 -6.11 -12.45 -1.78
C ALA A 154 -6.12 -12.52 -0.26
N THR A 155 -4.96 -12.78 0.35
CA THR A 155 -4.79 -12.79 1.80
C THR A 155 -3.65 -11.87 2.19
N VAL A 156 -3.74 -11.32 3.40
CA VAL A 156 -2.71 -10.45 3.98
C VAL A 156 -2.42 -10.90 5.41
N GLN A 157 -1.13 -10.85 5.76
CA GLN A 157 -0.65 -11.04 7.12
C GLN A 157 0.39 -9.98 7.42
N VAL A 158 0.20 -9.22 8.49
CA VAL A 158 1.19 -8.20 8.85
C VAL A 158 2.42 -8.89 9.42
N GLN A 159 3.58 -8.57 8.86
CA GLN A 159 4.84 -9.12 9.33
C GLN A 159 5.12 -8.53 10.74
N PRO A 160 5.48 -9.37 11.72
CA PRO A 160 5.97 -8.87 13.00
C PRO A 160 7.16 -7.93 12.79
N PRO A 161 7.26 -6.84 13.57
CA PRO A 161 8.43 -5.96 13.51
C PRO A 161 9.70 -6.80 13.67
N GLN A 162 10.63 -6.69 12.71
CA GLN A 162 11.93 -7.31 12.87
C GLN A 162 12.62 -6.66 14.08
N PRO A 163 13.21 -7.44 15.01
CA PRO A 163 14.00 -6.88 16.09
C PRO A 163 15.06 -5.96 15.48
N GLN A 164 15.05 -4.68 15.82
CA GLN A 164 16.11 -3.78 15.41
C GLN A 164 17.40 -4.33 15.99
N GLY A 165 18.28 -4.86 15.13
CA GLY A 165 19.58 -5.37 15.54
C GLY A 165 20.27 -4.30 16.37
N LYS A 166 20.64 -4.63 17.62
CA LYS A 166 21.54 -3.80 18.42
C LYS A 166 22.74 -3.48 17.54
N LYS A 167 22.88 -2.22 17.11
CA LYS A 167 24.14 -1.74 16.54
C LYS A 167 25.21 -2.03 17.61
N ARG A 168 26.11 -2.96 17.29
CA ARG A 168 27.31 -3.22 18.07
C ARG A 168 28.27 -2.05 17.92
#